data_AF-X1SDG3-F1
#
_entry.id   AF-X1SDG3-F1
#
_cell.length_a   1.000
_cell.length_b   1.000
_cell.length_c   1.000
_cell.angle_alpha   90.00
_cell.angle_beta   90.00
_cell.angle_gamma   90.00
#
_symmetry.space_group_name_H-M   'P 1'
#
loop_
_entity.id
_entity.type
_entity.pdbx_description
1 polymer ?
#
loop_
_entity_poly.entity_id
_entity_poly.type
_entity_poly.pdbx_seq_one_letter_code
_entity_poly.pdbx_strand_id
1 'polypeptide(L)'
;VSGADVAFRTLKPSIGKAYAFSRELHIKRTTDVLDEASIAASAITTLADCKGINLMEVPSSLTLTVEATYNAAAAQGIKIHVKTSLTDHALGTHSGADGAAALTDAEAHFVVNELVGLTIKNLTDGSSGVITANTATGVTATLVGGTDNDWDTGDAYIIEGAGYDTEDFDSFTPAFGAGSSIRQTEHYDVDPVYLKVLVENLDGAEEVTDVKIIMAVGT
;
A
#
# COMPACT_ATOMS: atom_id res chain seq x y z
N VAL A 1 5.44 -55.21 51.49
CA VAL A 1 6.46 -55.02 50.46
C VAL A 1 6.11 -53.73 49.74
N SER A 2 6.88 -52.68 49.97
CA SER A 2 6.59 -51.28 49.64
C SER A 2 6.72 -51.01 48.14
N GLY A 3 5.79 -50.22 47.60
CA GLY A 3 5.87 -49.67 46.25
C GLY A 3 7.02 -48.68 46.12
N ALA A 4 7.70 -48.70 44.97
CA ALA A 4 8.79 -47.78 44.67
C ALA A 4 8.23 -46.41 44.27
N ASP A 5 8.62 -45.37 45.01
CA ASP A 5 8.44 -43.97 44.64
C ASP A 5 9.24 -43.64 43.38
N VAL A 6 8.55 -43.27 42.30
CA VAL A 6 9.17 -42.68 41.12
C VAL A 6 9.29 -41.17 41.35
N ALA A 7 10.44 -40.74 41.87
CA ALA A 7 10.76 -39.33 41.98
C ALA A 7 11.08 -38.75 40.59
N PHE A 8 10.13 -38.02 39.99
CA PHE A 8 10.39 -37.17 38.83
C PHE A 8 11.28 -35.99 39.26
N ARG A 9 12.56 -36.02 38.90
CA ARG A 9 13.45 -34.86 39.01
C ARG A 9 13.14 -33.90 37.85
N THR A 10 12.43 -32.81 38.13
CA THR A 10 12.36 -31.66 37.22
C THR A 10 13.75 -31.05 37.11
N LEU A 11 14.44 -31.27 35.99
CA LEU A 11 15.66 -30.52 35.66
C LEU A 11 15.24 -29.06 35.43
N LYS A 12 15.64 -28.15 36.33
CA LYS A 12 15.68 -26.73 35.99
C LYS A 12 16.69 -26.58 34.85
N PRO A 13 16.36 -25.96 33.71
CA PRO A 13 17.37 -25.63 32.73
C PRO A 13 18.39 -24.72 33.39
N SER A 14 19.60 -25.24 33.60
CA SER A 14 20.75 -24.44 33.95
C SER A 14 21.11 -23.61 32.73
N ILE A 15 20.58 -22.39 32.65
CA ILE A 15 21.08 -21.38 31.72
C ILE A 15 22.44 -20.96 32.29
N GLY A 16 23.46 -21.72 31.92
CA GLY A 16 24.84 -21.46 32.30
C GLY A 16 25.27 -20.10 31.79
N LYS A 17 26.00 -19.36 32.62
CA LYS A 17 26.71 -18.13 32.24
C LYS A 17 27.76 -18.47 31.16
N ALA A 18 27.34 -18.46 29.91
CA ALA A 18 28.20 -18.39 28.73
C ALA A 18 27.37 -17.83 27.56
N TYR A 19 27.52 -16.53 27.31
CA TYR A 19 27.17 -15.86 26.05
C TYR A 19 25.80 -16.20 25.43
N ALA A 20 24.72 -15.98 26.16
CA ALA A 20 23.41 -15.79 25.52
C ALA A 20 23.31 -14.33 25.01
N PHE A 21 24.07 -14.00 23.97
CA PHE A 21 23.54 -13.03 23.02
C PHE A 21 22.47 -13.79 22.25
N SER A 22 21.22 -13.75 22.73
CA SER A 22 20.12 -13.76 21.79
C SER A 22 20.35 -12.52 20.94
N ARG A 23 21.08 -12.65 19.83
CA ARG A 23 21.01 -11.63 18.79
C ARG A 23 19.52 -11.51 18.46
N GLU A 24 19.00 -10.29 18.48
CA GLU A 24 17.63 -10.05 18.04
C GLU A 24 17.41 -10.79 16.72
N LEU A 25 16.34 -11.59 16.67
CA LEU A 25 15.95 -12.28 15.47
C LEU A 25 15.42 -11.21 14.52
N HIS A 26 16.30 -10.70 13.65
CA HIS A 26 15.92 -9.76 12.62
C HIS A 26 15.11 -10.51 11.57
N ILE A 27 13.79 -10.54 11.72
CA ILE A 27 12.90 -11.16 10.73
C ILE A 27 12.74 -10.15 9.61
N LYS A 28 13.32 -10.46 8.45
CA LYS A 28 13.06 -9.68 7.24
C LYS A 28 11.78 -10.17 6.58
N ARG A 29 10.75 -9.33 6.58
CA ARG A 29 9.51 -9.61 5.85
C ARG A 29 9.58 -8.95 4.49
N THR A 30 9.56 -9.77 3.43
CA THR A 30 9.53 -9.29 2.05
C THR A 30 8.11 -9.36 1.52
N THR A 31 7.65 -8.31 0.86
CA THR A 31 6.33 -8.20 0.25
C THR A 31 6.47 -7.64 -1.15
N ASP A 32 5.89 -8.32 -2.13
CA ASP A 32 5.67 -7.74 -3.45
C ASP A 32 4.51 -6.76 -3.32
N VAL A 33 4.81 -5.46 -3.46
CA VAL A 33 3.82 -4.39 -3.24
C VAL A 33 3.18 -3.91 -4.52
N LEU A 34 3.87 -4.08 -5.66
CA LEU A 34 3.35 -3.79 -6.99
C LEU A 34 3.95 -4.82 -7.96
N ASP A 35 3.13 -5.38 -8.83
CA ASP A 35 3.52 -6.39 -9.82
C ASP A 35 2.67 -6.18 -11.08
N GLU A 36 3.13 -5.27 -11.94
CA GLU A 36 2.45 -4.84 -13.15
C GLU A 36 3.12 -5.42 -14.39
N ALA A 37 2.32 -6.07 -15.25
CA ALA A 37 2.83 -6.64 -16.49
C ALA A 37 3.37 -5.55 -17.44
N SER A 38 2.68 -4.41 -17.52
CA SER A 38 3.18 -3.22 -18.18
C SER A 38 2.55 -1.93 -17.66
N ILE A 39 3.27 -0.83 -17.83
CA ILE A 39 2.80 0.54 -17.59
C ILE A 39 2.88 1.28 -18.92
N ALA A 40 1.73 1.72 -19.42
CA ALA A 40 1.63 2.43 -20.69
C ALA A 40 2.45 3.73 -20.72
N ALA A 41 2.73 4.23 -21.92
CA ALA A 41 3.42 5.50 -22.11
C ALA A 41 2.69 6.64 -21.37
N SER A 42 3.45 7.47 -20.64
CA SER A 42 2.95 8.59 -19.81
C SER A 42 1.90 8.21 -18.75
N ALA A 43 1.76 6.92 -18.43
CA ALA A 43 0.85 6.48 -17.40
C ALA A 43 1.53 6.47 -16.02
N ILE A 44 0.71 6.65 -14.99
CA ILE A 44 1.08 6.44 -13.60
C ILE A 44 0.14 5.42 -12.99
N THR A 45 0.66 4.53 -12.16
CA THR A 45 -0.17 3.59 -11.39
C THR A 45 -0.99 4.33 -10.34
N THR A 46 -2.04 3.69 -9.87
CA THR A 46 -2.97 4.20 -8.85
C THR A 46 -2.68 3.57 -7.48
N LEU A 47 -3.35 4.06 -6.43
CA LEU A 47 -3.24 3.46 -5.11
C LEU A 47 -3.81 2.03 -5.05
N ALA A 48 -4.67 1.63 -6.00
CA ALA A 48 -5.21 0.28 -6.06
C ALA A 48 -4.21 -0.76 -6.59
N ASP A 49 -3.28 -0.33 -7.45
CA ASP A 49 -2.24 -1.17 -8.04
C ASP A 49 -1.13 -1.51 -7.03
N CYS A 50 -1.04 -0.72 -5.95
CA CYS A 50 -0.06 -0.92 -4.89
C CYS A 50 -0.70 -1.39 -3.58
N LYS A 51 -0.15 -2.47 -3.03
CA LYS A 51 -0.43 -2.90 -1.66
C LYS A 51 0.30 -2.00 -0.66
N GLY A 52 -0.43 -1.48 0.33
CA GLY A 52 0.14 -0.70 1.42
C GLY A 52 0.97 -1.58 2.38
N ILE A 53 2.05 -1.02 2.90
CA ILE A 53 2.85 -1.61 3.97
C ILE A 53 2.59 -0.85 5.26
N ASN A 54 2.15 -1.59 6.29
CA ASN A 54 2.03 -1.09 7.65
C ASN A 54 3.38 -1.21 8.36
N LEU A 55 3.86 -0.09 8.88
CA LEU A 55 5.14 0.08 9.55
C LEU A 55 4.98 0.40 11.05
N MET A 56 3.76 0.31 11.63
CA MET A 56 3.53 0.59 13.07
C MET A 56 4.17 -0.43 14.01
N GLU A 57 4.34 -1.68 13.58
CA GLU A 57 4.73 -2.79 14.45
C GLU A 57 6.27 -2.98 14.57
N VAL A 58 7.03 -1.92 14.28
CA VAL A 58 8.50 -1.78 14.41
C VAL A 58 9.34 -2.25 13.22
N PRO A 59 9.63 -1.36 12.27
CA PRO A 59 10.76 -1.50 11.37
C PRO A 59 11.88 -0.53 11.75
N SER A 60 13.08 -1.05 11.93
CA SER A 60 14.30 -0.24 12.04
C SER A 60 14.84 0.15 10.66
N SER A 61 14.42 -0.54 9.60
CA SER A 61 14.80 -0.27 8.22
C SER A 61 13.78 -0.81 7.21
N LEU A 62 13.62 -0.07 6.12
CA LEU A 62 12.87 -0.49 4.94
C LEU A 62 13.80 -0.48 3.73
N THR A 63 13.72 -1.51 2.90
CA THR A 63 14.35 -1.50 1.58
C THR A 63 13.29 -1.62 0.50
N LEU A 64 13.39 -0.79 -0.52
CA LEU A 64 12.51 -0.78 -1.67
C LEU A 64 13.34 -1.20 -2.89
N THR A 65 12.99 -2.34 -3.48
CA THR A 65 13.63 -2.85 -4.70
C THR A 65 12.69 -2.67 -5.87
N VAL A 66 13.19 -2.07 -6.94
CA VAL A 66 12.51 -1.86 -8.20
C VAL A 66 13.09 -2.82 -9.23
N GLU A 67 12.23 -3.50 -9.97
CA GLU A 67 12.56 -4.24 -11.18
C GLU A 67 11.69 -3.74 -12.33
N ALA A 68 12.27 -3.57 -13.52
CA ALA A 68 11.55 -3.13 -14.71
C ALA A 68 12.34 -3.47 -15.98
N THR A 69 11.65 -3.63 -17.11
CA THR A 69 12.23 -3.82 -18.44
C THR A 69 11.82 -2.68 -19.36
N TYR A 70 12.81 -1.96 -19.88
CA TYR A 70 12.59 -0.84 -20.80
C TYR A 70 12.58 -1.29 -22.26
N ASN A 71 11.71 -0.68 -23.06
CA ASN A 71 11.71 -0.85 -24.51
C ASN A 71 13.06 -0.37 -25.12
N ALA A 72 13.51 -1.00 -26.20
CA ALA A 72 14.71 -0.61 -26.93
C ALA A 72 14.61 0.78 -27.59
N ALA A 73 13.40 1.26 -27.85
CA ALA A 73 13.09 2.58 -28.37
C ALA A 73 12.77 3.62 -27.27
N ALA A 74 12.73 3.21 -26.00
CA ALA A 74 12.47 4.14 -24.90
C ALA A 74 13.55 5.24 -24.87
N ALA A 75 13.12 6.46 -24.61
CA ALA A 75 13.95 7.64 -24.40
C ALA A 75 14.07 8.00 -22.90
N GLN A 76 13.11 7.57 -22.07
CA GLN A 76 13.08 7.82 -20.64
C GLN A 76 12.72 6.56 -19.84
N GLY A 77 13.04 6.57 -18.54
CA GLY A 77 12.73 5.48 -17.62
C GLY A 77 11.45 5.73 -16.82
N ILE A 78 11.38 5.13 -15.63
CA ILE A 78 10.30 5.33 -14.68
C ILE A 78 10.70 6.28 -13.54
N LYS A 79 9.72 6.88 -12.88
CA LYS A 79 9.88 7.54 -11.58
C LYS A 79 9.10 6.78 -10.52
N ILE A 80 9.72 6.57 -9.37
CA ILE A 80 9.09 5.97 -8.21
C ILE A 80 8.66 7.10 -7.26
N HIS A 81 7.39 7.09 -6.90
CA HIS A 81 6.78 7.99 -5.94
C HIS A 81 6.52 7.21 -4.66
N VAL A 82 7.16 7.60 -3.57
CA VAL A 82 6.93 7.00 -2.25
C VAL A 82 5.93 7.87 -1.51
N LYS A 83 4.78 7.29 -1.16
CA LYS A 83 3.70 8.00 -0.47
C LYS A 83 3.47 7.43 0.91
N THR A 84 3.17 8.30 1.86
CA THR A 84 2.91 7.94 3.25
C THR A 84 1.46 8.21 3.64
N SER A 85 0.97 7.50 4.65
CA SER A 85 -0.30 7.78 5.30
C SER A 85 -0.18 7.49 6.79
N LEU A 86 -0.96 8.21 7.60
CA LEU A 86 -1.14 7.92 9.03
C LEU A 86 -2.23 6.89 9.29
N THR A 87 -3.14 6.66 8.34
CA THR A 87 -4.38 5.92 8.56
C THR A 87 -4.61 4.78 7.57
N ASP A 88 -4.04 4.84 6.37
CA ASP A 88 -4.33 3.92 5.23
C ASP A 88 -5.83 3.90 4.84
N HIS A 89 -6.56 4.95 5.19
CA HIS A 89 -7.94 5.15 4.79
C HIS A 89 -8.32 6.63 4.78
N ALA A 90 -9.32 6.95 3.96
CA ALA A 90 -10.01 8.23 3.99
C ALA A 90 -11.41 8.07 4.63
N LEU A 91 -11.81 9.02 5.46
CA LEU A 91 -13.13 9.11 6.09
C LEU A 91 -13.77 10.43 5.71
N GLY A 92 -15.10 10.45 5.71
CA GLY A 92 -15.84 11.69 5.57
C GLY A 92 -17.35 11.48 5.63
N THR A 93 -18.08 12.46 5.13
CA THR A 93 -19.55 12.46 5.14
C THR A 93 -20.10 12.95 3.80
N HIS A 94 -21.11 12.25 3.27
CA HIS A 94 -21.82 12.68 2.07
C HIS A 94 -22.54 14.00 2.33
N SER A 95 -22.22 15.01 1.51
CA SER A 95 -22.83 16.33 1.51
C SER A 95 -23.75 16.57 0.31
N GLY A 96 -23.93 15.56 -0.56
CA GLY A 96 -24.90 15.58 -1.66
C GLY A 96 -26.34 15.36 -1.17
N ALA A 97 -27.30 15.36 -2.11
CA ALA A 97 -28.71 15.11 -1.81
C ALA A 97 -28.98 13.61 -1.52
N ASP A 98 -30.14 13.35 -0.90
CA ASP A 98 -30.65 12.01 -0.63
C ASP A 98 -30.89 11.17 -1.89
N GLY A 99 -30.74 9.85 -1.77
CA GLY A 99 -30.89 8.89 -2.87
C GLY A 99 -29.89 9.08 -4.00
N ALA A 100 -28.70 9.61 -3.72
CA ALA A 100 -27.69 9.86 -4.75
C ALA A 100 -26.94 8.57 -5.11
N ALA A 101 -26.79 8.30 -6.41
CA ALA A 101 -26.03 7.15 -6.89
C ALA A 101 -24.50 7.29 -6.74
N ALA A 102 -24.00 8.48 -6.42
CA ALA A 102 -22.58 8.78 -6.27
C ALA A 102 -22.35 9.63 -5.02
N LEU A 103 -21.24 9.38 -4.33
CA LEU A 103 -20.81 10.17 -3.19
C LEU A 103 -20.41 11.57 -3.66
N THR A 104 -20.82 12.58 -2.91
CA THR A 104 -20.29 13.94 -2.95
C THR A 104 -19.87 14.30 -1.54
N ASP A 105 -18.61 14.66 -1.34
CA ASP A 105 -18.11 15.25 -0.10
C ASP A 105 -17.41 16.56 -0.46
N ALA A 106 -18.07 17.67 -0.15
CA ALA A 106 -17.61 19.00 -0.52
C ALA A 106 -16.35 19.45 0.24
N GLU A 107 -16.02 18.81 1.37
CA GLU A 107 -14.84 19.09 2.16
C GLU A 107 -13.68 18.13 1.83
N ALA A 108 -13.94 17.09 1.04
CA ALA A 108 -12.91 16.17 0.61
C ALA A 108 -11.89 16.83 -0.34
N HIS A 109 -10.66 16.32 -0.27
CA HIS A 109 -9.53 16.75 -1.10
C HIS A 109 -8.88 15.53 -1.78
N PHE A 110 -9.68 14.73 -2.48
CA PHE A 110 -9.18 13.56 -3.18
C PHE A 110 -8.29 13.94 -4.37
N VAL A 111 -7.31 13.10 -4.69
CA VAL A 111 -6.59 13.19 -5.95
C VAL A 111 -7.44 12.54 -7.04
N VAL A 112 -7.68 13.28 -8.13
CA VAL A 112 -8.51 12.82 -9.25
C VAL A 112 -7.96 11.51 -9.82
N ASN A 113 -8.84 10.54 -10.04
CA ASN A 113 -8.57 9.18 -10.54
C ASN A 113 -7.70 8.27 -9.65
N GLU A 114 -7.14 8.76 -8.53
CA GLU A 114 -6.23 7.97 -7.70
C GLU A 114 -6.95 6.85 -6.92
N LEU A 115 -8.26 7.00 -6.67
CA LEU A 115 -9.04 6.08 -5.85
C LEU A 115 -9.70 4.96 -6.66
N VAL A 116 -9.59 4.99 -7.98
CA VAL A 116 -10.19 3.98 -8.86
C VAL A 116 -9.65 2.60 -8.52
N GLY A 117 -10.55 1.61 -8.42
CA GLY A 117 -10.21 0.23 -8.02
C GLY A 117 -10.22 -0.01 -6.51
N LEU A 118 -10.20 1.03 -5.67
CA LEU A 118 -10.38 0.89 -4.21
C LEU A 118 -11.85 0.58 -3.87
N THR A 119 -12.07 0.15 -2.62
CA THR A 119 -13.42 -0.10 -2.08
C THR A 119 -13.85 1.07 -1.21
N ILE A 120 -15.05 1.59 -1.48
CA ILE A 120 -15.76 2.52 -0.61
C ILE A 120 -16.86 1.78 0.13
N LYS A 121 -17.07 2.12 1.41
CA LYS A 121 -18.15 1.60 2.24
C LYS A 121 -18.99 2.77 2.75
N ASN A 122 -20.30 2.69 2.59
CA ASN A 122 -21.24 3.52 3.33
C ASN A 122 -21.42 2.87 4.72
N LEU A 123 -20.95 3.57 5.75
CA LEU A 123 -20.95 3.08 7.13
C LEU A 123 -22.32 3.22 7.79
N THR A 124 -23.23 4.02 7.22
CA THR A 124 -24.57 4.22 7.76
C THR A 124 -25.46 3.01 7.48
N ASP A 125 -25.48 2.54 6.23
CA ASP A 125 -26.37 1.47 5.76
C ASP A 125 -25.65 0.11 5.58
N GLY A 126 -24.31 0.10 5.68
CA GLY A 126 -23.45 -1.06 5.51
C GLY A 126 -23.19 -1.48 4.06
N SER A 127 -23.63 -0.70 3.07
CA SER A 127 -23.38 -0.95 1.65
C SER A 127 -21.93 -0.65 1.27
N SER A 128 -21.47 -1.25 0.16
CA SER A 128 -20.12 -1.02 -0.35
C SER A 128 -20.04 -1.22 -1.86
N GLY A 129 -19.00 -0.66 -2.47
CA GLY A 129 -18.77 -0.78 -3.91
C GLY A 129 -17.33 -0.54 -4.30
N VAL A 130 -16.95 -1.04 -5.48
CA VAL A 130 -15.66 -0.73 -6.10
C VAL A 130 -15.77 0.62 -6.82
N ILE A 131 -14.80 1.50 -6.57
CA ILE A 131 -14.74 2.83 -7.17
C ILE A 131 -14.37 2.70 -8.65
N THR A 132 -15.21 3.24 -9.53
CA THR A 132 -14.97 3.26 -10.98
C THR A 132 -14.50 4.62 -11.49
N ALA A 133 -14.74 5.68 -10.73
CA ALA A 133 -14.26 7.02 -11.03
C ALA A 133 -14.26 7.87 -9.75
N ASN A 134 -13.32 8.82 -9.64
CA ASN A 134 -13.36 9.83 -8.60
C ASN A 134 -12.87 11.19 -9.11
N THR A 135 -13.49 12.25 -8.61
CA THR A 135 -13.04 13.63 -8.74
C THR A 135 -12.41 14.07 -7.41
N ALA A 136 -12.10 15.36 -7.25
CA ALA A 136 -11.56 15.88 -5.99
C ALA A 136 -12.54 15.77 -4.81
N THR A 137 -13.85 15.77 -5.10
CA THR A 137 -14.92 15.83 -4.08
C THR A 137 -16.02 14.79 -4.30
N GLY A 138 -15.83 13.84 -5.22
CA GLY A 138 -16.88 12.88 -5.55
C GLY A 138 -16.34 11.53 -5.95
N VAL A 139 -17.10 10.48 -5.65
CA VAL A 139 -16.75 9.08 -5.90
C VAL A 139 -17.93 8.39 -6.55
N THR A 140 -17.68 7.70 -7.66
CA THR A 140 -18.67 6.85 -8.33
C THR A 140 -18.36 5.39 -8.04
N ALA A 141 -19.30 4.69 -7.42
CA ALA A 141 -19.27 3.26 -7.18
C ALA A 141 -20.70 2.72 -7.20
N THR A 142 -20.92 1.51 -7.70
CA THR A 142 -22.22 0.83 -7.53
C THR A 142 -22.25 0.18 -6.15
N LEU A 143 -23.06 0.72 -5.24
CA LEU A 143 -23.21 0.19 -3.90
C LEU A 143 -24.12 -1.04 -3.87
N VAL A 144 -23.73 -2.03 -3.07
CA VAL A 144 -24.51 -3.25 -2.83
C VAL A 144 -24.32 -3.73 -1.39
N GLY A 145 -25.27 -4.52 -0.91
CA GLY A 145 -25.17 -5.27 0.35
C GLY A 145 -25.67 -4.53 1.60
N GLY A 146 -26.06 -3.26 1.49
CA GLY A 146 -26.62 -2.48 2.60
C GLY A 146 -28.15 -2.48 2.65
N THR A 147 -28.69 -1.81 3.68
CA THR A 147 -30.14 -1.63 3.87
C THR A 147 -30.74 -0.64 2.88
N ASP A 148 -30.00 0.42 2.59
CA ASP A 148 -30.13 1.27 1.42
C ASP A 148 -28.88 1.04 0.57
N ASN A 149 -28.91 1.30 -0.73
CA ASN A 149 -27.73 1.09 -1.60
C ASN A 149 -27.48 2.32 -2.47
N ASP A 150 -27.68 3.48 -1.87
CA ASP A 150 -27.42 4.81 -2.39
C ASP A 150 -26.80 5.68 -1.28
N TRP A 151 -26.62 6.96 -1.56
CA TRP A 151 -26.04 7.92 -0.61
C TRP A 151 -27.11 8.92 -0.16
N ASP A 152 -27.29 9.01 1.15
CA ASP A 152 -28.13 10.02 1.80
C ASP A 152 -27.32 11.14 2.44
N THR A 153 -27.89 12.35 2.50
CA THR A 153 -27.21 13.49 3.11
C THR A 153 -26.84 13.16 4.56
N GLY A 154 -25.55 13.24 4.89
CA GLY A 154 -25.05 12.90 6.22
C GLY A 154 -24.54 11.47 6.38
N ASP A 155 -24.56 10.67 5.31
CA ASP A 155 -23.97 9.33 5.35
C ASP A 155 -22.48 9.36 5.59
N ALA A 156 -22.02 8.58 6.57
CA ALA A 156 -20.60 8.42 6.84
C ALA A 156 -19.98 7.39 5.89
N TYR A 157 -18.77 7.63 5.41
CA TYR A 157 -18.07 6.68 4.55
C TYR A 157 -16.64 6.41 5.00
N ILE A 158 -16.10 5.28 4.53
CA ILE A 158 -14.68 4.96 4.56
C ILE A 158 -14.22 4.46 3.19
N ILE A 159 -13.03 4.89 2.77
CA ILE A 159 -12.31 4.36 1.61
C ILE A 159 -11.03 3.70 2.11
N GLU A 160 -10.96 2.38 2.03
CA GLU A 160 -9.79 1.60 2.48
C GLU A 160 -8.66 1.67 1.45
N GLY A 161 -7.41 1.77 1.92
CA GLY A 161 -6.23 1.91 1.06
C GLY A 161 -6.03 3.33 0.49
N ALA A 162 -6.72 4.32 1.04
CA ALA A 162 -6.66 5.74 0.66
C ALA A 162 -6.02 6.60 1.76
N GLY A 163 -6.19 7.93 1.68
CA GLY A 163 -5.68 8.86 2.71
C GLY A 163 -4.16 8.98 2.73
N TYR A 164 -3.51 8.75 1.59
CA TYR A 164 -2.08 8.98 1.40
C TYR A 164 -1.83 10.44 1.07
N ASP A 165 -0.66 10.94 1.45
CA ASP A 165 -0.24 12.31 1.18
C ASP A 165 -0.21 12.58 -0.34
N THR A 166 -0.61 13.80 -0.71
CA THR A 166 -0.59 14.22 -2.11
C THR A 166 0.82 14.51 -2.60
N GLU A 167 1.73 14.85 -1.68
CA GLU A 167 3.15 15.06 -1.95
C GLU A 167 3.91 13.75 -1.74
N ASP A 168 4.96 13.55 -2.54
CA ASP A 168 5.88 12.43 -2.38
C ASP A 168 6.66 12.62 -1.06
N PHE A 169 6.63 11.62 -0.18
CA PHE A 169 7.54 11.56 0.96
C PHE A 169 8.99 11.47 0.46
N ASP A 170 9.19 10.66 -0.58
CA ASP A 170 10.41 10.60 -1.36
C ASP A 170 10.08 10.25 -2.81
N SER A 171 10.97 10.61 -3.73
CA SER A 171 10.87 10.13 -5.09
C SER A 171 12.25 9.98 -5.73
N PHE A 172 12.40 8.96 -6.57
CA PHE A 172 13.65 8.71 -7.27
C PHE A 172 13.41 8.11 -8.65
N THR A 173 14.40 8.30 -9.53
CA THR A 173 14.42 7.75 -10.88
C THR A 173 15.44 6.62 -10.91
N PRO A 174 15.02 5.34 -11.03
CA PRO A 174 15.94 4.23 -11.19
C PRO A 174 16.83 4.40 -12.42
N ALA A 175 17.95 3.68 -12.45
CA ALA A 175 18.82 3.64 -13.61
C ALA A 175 18.03 3.33 -14.89
N PHE A 176 18.38 4.01 -15.97
CA PHE A 176 17.74 3.86 -17.27
C PHE A 176 18.74 3.43 -18.33
N GLY A 177 18.35 2.42 -19.12
CA GLY A 177 19.03 2.04 -20.35
C GLY A 177 18.00 1.49 -21.33
N ALA A 178 17.94 2.06 -22.53
CA ALA A 178 17.00 1.59 -23.55
C ALA A 178 17.26 0.10 -23.85
N GLY A 179 16.20 -0.71 -23.84
CA GLY A 179 16.28 -2.15 -24.10
C GLY A 179 16.89 -2.97 -22.97
N SER A 180 17.12 -2.39 -21.78
CA SER A 180 17.66 -3.10 -20.62
C SER A 180 16.58 -3.43 -19.60
N SER A 181 16.85 -4.47 -18.81
CA SER A 181 16.16 -4.70 -17.54
C SER A 181 17.01 -4.18 -16.39
N ILE A 182 16.36 -3.60 -15.39
CA ILE A 182 17.01 -3.05 -14.22
C ILE A 182 16.54 -3.74 -12.95
N ARG A 183 17.42 -3.70 -11.94
CA ARG A 183 17.09 -3.98 -10.56
C ARG A 183 17.85 -3.01 -9.68
N GLN A 184 17.14 -2.14 -8.96
CA GLN A 184 17.73 -1.14 -8.08
C GLN A 184 17.09 -1.21 -6.71
N THR A 185 17.86 -0.95 -5.65
CA THR A 185 17.38 -1.00 -4.27
C THR A 185 17.71 0.30 -3.57
N GLU A 186 16.69 0.94 -3.01
CA GLU A 186 16.80 2.09 -2.13
C GLU A 186 16.58 1.68 -0.67
N HIS A 187 17.28 2.37 0.22
CA HIS A 187 17.27 2.13 1.65
C HIS A 187 16.64 3.31 2.37
N TYR A 188 15.71 3.03 3.28
CA TYR A 188 15.02 4.02 4.08
C TYR A 188 15.16 3.69 5.56
N ASP A 189 15.57 4.69 6.33
CA ASP A 189 15.43 4.72 7.78
C ASP A 189 14.05 5.34 8.06
N VAL A 190 13.12 4.57 8.62
CA VAL A 190 11.69 4.92 8.53
C VAL A 190 11.03 5.09 9.90
N ASP A 191 10.27 6.20 10.06
CA ASP A 191 9.17 6.38 11.01
C ASP A 191 7.83 6.90 10.37
N PRO A 192 7.42 6.51 9.15
CA PRO A 192 6.04 6.62 8.68
C PRO A 192 5.19 5.41 9.12
N VAL A 193 3.87 5.59 9.21
CA VAL A 193 2.92 4.57 9.71
C VAL A 193 2.50 3.61 8.60
N TYR A 194 2.17 4.14 7.42
CA TYR A 194 1.84 3.38 6.23
C TYR A 194 2.58 3.93 5.01
N LEU A 195 2.93 3.04 4.09
CA LEU A 195 3.67 3.39 2.88
C LEU A 195 3.10 2.67 1.65
N LYS A 196 2.95 3.41 0.56
CA LYS A 196 2.67 2.91 -0.79
C LYS A 196 3.65 3.51 -1.79
N VAL A 197 3.69 2.90 -2.96
CA VAL A 197 4.43 3.39 -4.11
C VAL A 197 3.53 3.57 -5.31
N LEU A 198 3.74 4.65 -6.05
CA LEU A 198 3.25 4.80 -7.40
C LEU A 198 4.44 4.77 -8.37
N VAL A 199 4.21 4.21 -9.56
CA VAL A 199 5.22 4.17 -10.62
C VAL A 199 4.71 4.98 -11.80
N GLU A 200 5.44 6.02 -12.16
CA GLU A 200 5.18 6.86 -13.33
C GLU A 200 6.12 6.44 -14.46
N ASN A 201 5.57 6.11 -15.62
CA ASN A 201 6.35 5.97 -16.84
C ASN A 201 6.58 7.35 -17.46
N LEU A 202 7.83 7.82 -17.43
CA LEU A 202 8.20 9.12 -17.98
C LEU A 202 8.32 9.09 -19.51
N ASP A 203 8.33 7.91 -20.13
CA ASP A 203 8.38 7.79 -21.58
C ASP A 203 7.03 8.15 -22.21
N GLY A 204 7.08 9.01 -23.23
CA GLY A 204 5.89 9.51 -23.93
C GLY A 204 5.39 8.61 -25.05
N ALA A 205 6.15 7.59 -25.43
CA ALA A 205 5.90 6.79 -26.62
C ALA A 205 5.87 5.29 -26.34
N GLU A 206 6.68 4.81 -25.41
CA GLU A 206 6.87 3.38 -25.16
C GLU A 206 6.37 2.98 -23.77
N GLU A 207 5.80 1.78 -23.69
CA GLU A 207 5.49 1.16 -22.40
C GLU A 207 6.74 0.60 -21.72
N VAL A 208 6.65 0.43 -20.40
CA VAL A 208 7.63 -0.30 -19.58
C VAL A 208 6.99 -1.60 -19.13
N THR A 209 7.68 -2.72 -19.24
CA THR A 209 7.14 -4.05 -18.91
C THR A 209 7.80 -4.66 -17.68
N ASP A 210 7.18 -5.69 -17.12
CA ASP A 210 7.70 -6.48 -16.00
C ASP A 210 8.06 -5.58 -14.79
N VAL A 211 7.17 -4.64 -14.46
CA VAL A 211 7.41 -3.64 -13.42
C VAL A 211 7.02 -4.23 -12.08
N LYS A 212 8.01 -4.40 -11.21
CA LYS A 212 7.82 -4.98 -9.88
C LYS A 212 8.47 -4.13 -8.80
N ILE A 213 7.71 -3.87 -7.74
CA ILE A 213 8.23 -3.25 -6.53
C ILE A 213 8.16 -4.24 -5.37
N ILE A 214 9.30 -4.45 -4.73
CA ILE A 214 9.46 -5.36 -3.61
C ILE A 214 9.92 -4.56 -2.40
N MET A 215 9.15 -4.61 -1.33
CA MET A 215 9.51 -3.98 -0.06
C MET A 215 9.93 -5.05 0.94
N ALA A 216 11.11 -4.87 1.54
CA ALA A 216 11.57 -5.70 2.64
C ALA A 216 11.72 -4.87 3.91
N VAL A 217 11.05 -5.32 4.96
CA VAL A 217 10.97 -4.68 6.26
C VAL A 217 11.85 -5.44 7.24
N GLY A 218 12.79 -4.76 7.89
CA GLY A 218 13.67 -5.35 8.92
C GLY A 218 13.35 -4.79 10.30
N THR A 219 13.16 -5.71 11.26
CA THR A 219 13.16 -5.41 12.71
C THR A 219 14.59 -5.48 13.22
#